data_AF-A0A1E5JNB5-F1
#
_entry.id   AF-A0A1E5JNB5-F1
#
_cell.length_a   1.000
_cell.length_b   1.000
_cell.length_c   1.000
_cell.angle_alpha   90.00
_cell.angle_beta   90.00
_cell.angle_gamma   90.00
#
_symmetry.space_group_name_H-M   'P 1'
#
loop_
_entity.id
_entity.type
_entity.pdbx_description
1 polymer ?
#
loop_
_entity_poly.entity_id
_entity_poly.type
_entity_poly.pdbx_seq_one_letter_code
_entity_poly.pdbx_strand_id
1 'polypeptide(L)' 'MTYIWIINSKSLKVHQRQIQIGELTPTGILVLKGLQQGEWIVTAGVHSLIEGEQVTLLKEQDN' A
#
# COMPACT_ATOMS: atom_id res chain seq x y z
N MET A 1 -9.03 -6.11 -11.75
CA MET A 1 -9.06 -4.89 -10.91
C MET A 1 -7.83 -4.96 -10.01
N THR A 2 -7.06 -3.87 -9.90
CA THR A 2 -5.79 -3.86 -9.13
C THR A 2 -6.04 -3.21 -7.77
N TYR A 3 -5.51 -3.83 -6.72
CA TYR A 3 -5.68 -3.38 -5.35
C TYR A 3 -4.33 -3.20 -4.66
N ILE A 4 -4.29 -2.27 -3.71
CA ILE A 4 -3.17 -2.06 -2.81
C ILE A 4 -3.69 -1.96 -1.38
N TRP A 5 -2.79 -2.16 -0.43
CA TRP A 5 -3.07 -2.00 0.99
C TRP A 5 -2.59 -0.64 1.46
N ILE A 6 -3.47 0.12 2.11
CA ILE A 6 -3.15 1.41 2.71
C ILE A 6 -3.28 1.32 4.21
N ILE A 7 -2.28 1.85 4.92
CA ILE A 7 -2.22 1.87 6.38
C ILE A 7 -2.86 3.16 6.88
N ASN A 8 -3.84 3.02 7.76
CA ASN A 8 -4.33 4.14 8.55
C ASN A 8 -3.32 4.45 9.67
N SER A 9 -2.61 5.57 9.56
CA SER A 9 -1.57 5.96 10.52
C SER A 9 -2.06 6.15 11.97
N LYS A 10 -3.36 6.39 12.17
CA LYS A 10 -3.94 6.57 13.52
C LYS A 10 -4.28 5.24 14.18
N SER A 11 -4.80 4.28 13.43
CA SER A 11 -5.24 2.98 13.96
C SER A 11 -4.26 1.84 13.69
N LEU A 12 -3.25 2.06 12.85
CA LEU A 12 -2.33 1.05 12.30
C LEU A 12 -3.06 -0.13 11.63
N LYS A 13 -4.25 0.12 11.09
CA LYS A 13 -5.03 -0.89 10.36
C LYS A 13 -4.87 -0.74 8.85
N VAL A 14 -4.92 -1.84 8.14
CA VAL A 14 -4.87 -1.86 6.68
C VAL A 14 -6.26 -1.86 6.05
N HIS A 15 -6.34 -1.22 4.90
CA HIS A 15 -7.53 -1.19 4.06
C HIS A 15 -7.15 -1.47 2.61
N GLN A 16 -7.88 -2.39 1.96
CA GLN A 16 -7.76 -2.58 0.52
C GLN A 16 -8.35 -1.38 -0.20
N ARG A 17 -7.56 -0.81 -1.09
CA ARG A 17 -8.02 0.23 -1.99
C ARG A 17 -7.83 -0.20 -3.42
N GLN A 18 -8.90 -0.08 -4.20
CA GLN A 18 -8.83 -0.21 -5.63
C GLN A 18 -8.10 0.98 -6.23
N ILE A 19 -7.15 0.71 -7.11
CA ILE A 19 -6.42 1.74 -7.85
C ILE A 19 -6.60 1.56 -9.36
N GLN A 20 -6.42 2.66 -10.08
CA GLN A 20 -6.30 2.63 -11.54
C GLN A 20 -4.83 2.74 -11.90
N ILE A 21 -4.28 1.70 -12.52
CA ILE A 21 -2.92 1.69 -13.05
C ILE A 21 -2.93 2.12 -14.53
N GLY A 22 -1.85 2.74 -14.96
CA GLY A 22 -1.55 3.06 -16.34
C GLY A 22 -0.50 2.12 -16.90
N GLU A 23 0.33 2.63 -17.80
CA GLU A 23 1.39 1.88 -18.45
C GLU A 23 2.47 1.39 -17.46
N LEU A 24 3.03 0.22 -17.77
CA LEU A 24 4.25 -0.26 -17.12
C LEU A 24 5.45 0.50 -17.69
N THR A 25 6.29 1.01 -16.80
CA THR A 25 7.53 1.72 -17.13
C THR A 25 8.74 0.85 -16.75
N PRO A 26 9.94 1.12 -17.30
CA PRO A 26 11.15 0.38 -16.92
C PRO A 26 11.47 0.42 -15.42
N THR A 27 10.96 1.42 -14.70
CA THR A 27 11.21 1.63 -13.26
C THR A 27 10.04 1.23 -12.36
N GLY A 28 8.89 0.84 -12.92
CA GLY A 28 7.70 0.50 -12.12
C GLY A 28 6.38 0.76 -12.83
N ILE A 29 5.29 0.79 -12.07
CA ILE A 29 3.92 0.93 -12.59
C ILE A 29 3.42 2.35 -12.34
N LEU A 30 2.84 2.99 -13.35
CA LEU A 30 2.18 4.29 -13.18
C LEU A 30 0.83 4.10 -12.48
N VAL A 31 0.55 4.84 -11.41
CA VAL A 31 -0.77 4.87 -10.76
C VAL A 31 -1.50 6.15 -11.17
N LEU A 32 -2.60 6.01 -11.90
CA LEU A 32 -3.38 7.12 -12.42
C LEU A 32 -4.37 7.68 -11.39
N LYS A 33 -4.97 6.81 -10.56
CA LYS A 33 -5.97 7.18 -9.54
C LYS A 33 -5.97 6.22 -8.35
N GLY A 34 -6.44 6.70 -7.21
CA GLY A 34 -6.68 5.89 -6.00
C GLY A 34 -5.57 5.99 -4.95
N LEU A 35 -4.56 6.81 -5.17
CA LEU A 35 -3.53 7.16 -4.19
C LEU A 35 -3.51 8.66 -3.93
N GLN A 36 -3.21 9.03 -2.70
CA GLN A 36 -3.00 10.41 -2.27
C GLN A 36 -1.59 10.56 -1.67
N GLN A 37 -1.04 11.77 -1.78
CA GLN A 37 0.25 12.09 -1.19
C GLN A 37 0.20 11.92 0.34
N GLY A 38 1.27 11.36 0.90
CA GLY A 38 1.39 11.13 2.35
C GLY A 38 0.72 9.87 2.86
N GLU A 39 0.08 9.07 1.99
CA GLU A 39 -0.46 7.77 2.37
C GLU A 39 0.66 6.73 2.51
N TRP A 40 0.52 5.87 3.52
CA TRP A 40 1.40 4.74 3.75
C TRP A 40 0.84 3.50 3.06
N ILE A 41 1.66 2.85 2.24
CA ILE A 41 1.28 1.62 1.53
C ILE A 41 2.05 0.43 2.07
N VAL A 42 1.45 -0.76 1.99
CA VAL A 42 2.13 -2.01 2.33
C VAL A 42 2.82 -2.57 1.10
N THR A 43 4.11 -2.87 1.21
CA THR A 43 4.92 -3.48 0.14
C THR A 43 5.33 -4.92 0.43
N ALA A 44 5.37 -5.32 1.71
CA ALA A 44 5.72 -6.66 2.16
C ALA A 44 4.52 -7.37 2.83
N GLY A 45 4.38 -8.68 2.61
CA GLY A 45 3.29 -9.46 3.23
C GLY A 45 1.89 -9.19 2.66
N VAL A 46 1.78 -8.54 1.49
CA VAL A 46 0.50 -8.13 0.90
C VAL A 46 -0.48 -9.29 0.62
N HIS A 47 0.01 -10.52 0.49
CA HIS A 47 -0.83 -11.70 0.24
C HIS A 47 -1.42 -12.32 1.52
N SER A 48 -0.88 -12.01 2.70
CA SER A 48 -1.38 -12.56 3.98
C SER A 48 -2.35 -11.63 4.69
N LEU A 49 -2.41 -10.36 4.29
CA LEU A 49 -3.23 -9.36 4.95
C LEU A 49 -4.72 -9.54 4.67
N ILE A 50 -5.54 -9.26 5.69
CA ILE A 50 -7.00 -9.14 5.59
C ILE A 50 -7.49 -7.73 5.95
N GLU A 51 -8.68 -7.38 5.47
CA GLU A 51 -9.27 -6.05 5.69
C GLU A 51 -9.39 -5.73 7.18
N GLY A 52 -8.90 -4.55 7.59
CA GLY A 52 -8.95 -4.10 8.97
C GLY A 52 -7.91 -4.73 9.91
N GLU A 53 -7.00 -5.55 9.38
CA GLU A 53 -5.91 -6.14 10.16
C GLU A 53 -4.96 -5.07 10.69
N GLN A 54 -4.54 -5.22 11.94
CA GLN A 54 -3.57 -4.32 12.54
C GLN A 54 -2.16 -4.76 12.14
N VAL A 55 -1.38 -3.83 11.60
CA VAL A 55 -0.01 -4.07 11.17
C VAL A 55 0.99 -3.34 12.05
N THR A 56 2.21 -3.85 12.07
CA THR A 56 3.35 -3.16 12.69
C THR A 56 4.23 -2.61 11.59
N LEU A 57 4.58 -1.33 11.69
CA LEU A 57 5.54 -0.72 10.77
C LEU A 57 6.92 -1.30 11.07
N LEU A 58 7.46 -2.05 10.11
CA LEU A 58 8.86 -2.43 10.13
C LEU A 58 9.67 -1.16 9.92
N LYS A 59 10.41 -0.74 10.95
CA LYS A 59 11.43 0.29 10.77
C LYS A 59 12.54 -0.33 9.94
N GLU A 60 12.85 0.29 8.81
CA GLU A 60 14.07 0.00 8.08
C GLU A 60 15.22 0.24 9.06
N GLN A 61 15.96 -0.82 9.41
CA GLN A 61 17.17 -0.67 10.20
C GLN A 61 18.16 0.05 9.30
N ASP A 62 18.45 1.32 9.63
CA ASP A 62 19.53 2.10 9.02
C ASP A 62 20.80 1.24 8.96
N ASN A 63 21.32 1.01 7.76
CA ASN A 63 22.57 0.30 7.52
C ASN A 63 23.52 1.18 6.72
#